data_AF-A0A7Y1TGK4-F1
#
_entry.id   AF-A0A7Y1TGK4-F1
#
_cell.length_a   1.000
_cell.length_b   1.000
_cell.length_c   1.000
_cell.angle_alpha   90.00
_cell.angle_beta   90.00
_cell.angle_gamma   90.00
#
_symmetry.space_group_name_H-M   'P 1'
#
loop_
_entity.id
_entity.type
_entity.pdbx_description
1 polymer ?
#
loop_
_entity_poly.entity_id
_entity_poly.type
_entity_poly.pdbx_seq_one_letter_code
_entity_poly.pdbx_strand_id
1 'polypeptide(L)'
;LQDAVAEVAENEPVFLGTLYAQKTETGFQLVDTTPSIQFYLKETSLPNVFVAERKGQTGLLFLRDDIWIFEFYQGADRIQEELQIKF
;
A
#
# COMPACT_ATOMS: atom_id res chain seq x y z
N LEU A 1 40.04 9.93 -12.07
CA LEU A 1 39.02 10.30 -11.06
C LEU A 1 37.86 10.93 -11.81
N GLN A 2 36.90 10.09 -12.18
CA GLN A 2 35.64 10.28 -12.93
C GLN A 2 35.33 8.83 -13.38
N ASP A 3 34.19 8.21 -13.09
CA ASP A 3 32.82 8.73 -13.05
C ASP A 3 32.01 8.11 -11.91
N ALA A 4 31.18 8.93 -11.27
CA ALA A 4 30.08 8.47 -10.45
C ALA A 4 28.98 7.95 -11.40
N VAL A 5 28.71 6.65 -11.35
CA VAL A 5 27.67 6.03 -12.16
C VAL A 5 26.48 5.69 -11.27
N ALA A 6 25.43 6.47 -11.47
CA ALA A 6 24.01 6.17 -11.35
C ALA A 6 23.50 5.52 -10.04
N GLU A 7 22.87 6.37 -9.24
CA GLU A 7 21.76 6.02 -8.36
C GLU A 7 20.65 5.36 -9.20
N VAL A 8 20.47 4.04 -9.05
CA VAL A 8 19.35 3.30 -9.64
C VAL A 8 18.29 3.15 -8.55
N ALA A 9 17.38 4.11 -8.50
CA ALA A 9 16.09 3.94 -7.84
C ALA A 9 15.01 4.26 -8.87
N GLU A 10 13.91 3.50 -8.77
CA GLU A 10 12.59 3.70 -9.39
C GLU A 10 12.18 2.65 -10.43
N ASN A 11 11.10 1.95 -10.05
CA ASN A 11 10.21 1.07 -10.84
C ASN A 11 10.48 -0.43 -10.91
N GLU A 12 10.96 -1.02 -9.83
CA GLU A 12 10.61 -2.42 -9.55
C GLU A 12 9.27 -2.45 -8.78
N PRO A 13 8.27 -3.24 -9.21
CA PRO A 13 7.06 -3.44 -8.41
C PRO A 13 7.49 -3.99 -7.06
N VAL A 14 7.30 -3.21 -6.00
CA VAL A 14 7.63 -3.64 -4.65
C VAL A 14 6.62 -4.71 -4.26
N PHE A 15 6.96 -5.97 -4.48
CA PHE A 15 6.22 -7.09 -3.93
C PHE A 15 6.42 -7.06 -2.41
N LEU A 16 5.45 -6.49 -1.69
CA LEU A 16 5.50 -6.37 -0.23
C LEU A 16 5.30 -7.71 0.50
N GLY A 17 5.11 -8.81 -0.24
CA GLY A 17 4.73 -10.09 0.33
C GLY A 17 3.32 -10.08 0.91
N THR A 18 2.96 -11.13 1.64
CA THR A 18 1.70 -11.15 2.38
C THR A 18 1.73 -10.12 3.51
N LEU A 19 0.76 -9.21 3.51
CA LEU A 19 0.54 -8.24 4.57
C LEU A 19 -0.49 -8.77 5.57
N TYR A 20 -0.32 -8.39 6.83
CA TYR A 20 -1.21 -8.78 7.92
C TYR A 20 -1.84 -7.53 8.53
N ALA A 21 -3.17 -7.50 8.60
CA ALA A 21 -3.88 -6.40 9.21
C ALA A 21 -3.84 -6.51 10.74
N GLN A 22 -3.57 -5.41 11.41
CA GLN A 22 -3.67 -5.27 12.86
C GLN A 22 -4.66 -4.15 13.16
N LYS A 23 -5.70 -4.46 13.94
CA LYS A 23 -6.76 -3.52 14.27
C LYS A 23 -6.21 -2.31 15.03
N THR A 24 -6.70 -1.13 14.69
CA THR A 24 -6.45 0.14 15.41
C THR A 24 -7.79 0.76 15.84
N GLU A 25 -7.75 1.89 16.55
CA GLU A 25 -8.95 2.60 16.99
C GLU A 25 -9.86 3.05 15.82
N THR A 26 -9.27 3.36 14.66
CA THR A 26 -9.98 3.96 13.51
C THR A 26 -9.91 3.12 12.23
N GLY A 27 -9.35 1.92 12.32
CA GLY A 27 -9.20 1.01 11.19
C GLY A 27 -8.13 -0.03 11.44
N PHE A 28 -7.07 -0.04 10.64
CA PHE A 28 -6.01 -1.05 10.70
C PHE A 28 -4.64 -0.47 10.36
N GLN A 29 -3.57 -1.14 10.77
CA GLN A 29 -2.27 -1.01 10.13
C GLN A 29 -1.95 -2.31 9.40
N LEU A 30 -1.27 -2.24 8.26
CA LEU A 30 -0.77 -3.42 7.56
C LEU A 30 0.72 -3.57 7.83
N VAL A 31 1.11 -4.75 8.29
CA VAL A 31 2.52 -5.09 8.55
C VAL A 31 2.99 -6.22 7.64
N ASP A 32 4.28 -6.23 7.31
CA ASP A 32 4.92 -7.35 6.62
C ASP A 32 5.33 -8.48 7.58
N THR A 33 6.05 -9.49 7.08
CA THR A 33 6.54 -10.62 7.89
C THR A 33 7.68 -10.24 8.86
N THR A 34 8.24 -9.05 8.76
CA THR A 34 9.27 -8.47 9.64
C THR A 34 8.68 -7.49 10.66
N PRO A 35 7.41 -7.72 11.06
CA PRO A 35 6.46 -6.76 11.64
C PRO A 35 6.63 -5.26 11.33
N SER A 36 7.11 -4.91 10.14
CA SER A 36 7.29 -3.50 9.77
C SER A 36 5.99 -2.94 9.19
N ILE A 37 5.60 -1.73 9.62
CA ILE A 37 4.38 -1.07 9.13
C ILE A 37 4.58 -0.61 7.68
N GLN A 38 3.70 -1.08 6.81
CA GLN A 38 3.68 -0.73 5.39
C GLN A 38 2.53 0.21 5.03
N PHE A 39 1.37 0.07 5.68
CA PHE A 39 0.22 0.93 5.47
C PHE A 39 -0.47 1.33 6.77
N TYR A 40 -1.08 2.51 6.75
CA TYR A 40 -2.13 2.91 7.69
C TYR A 40 -3.47 2.94 6.97
N LEU A 41 -4.48 2.29 7.53
CA LEU A 41 -5.83 2.19 6.99
C LEU A 41 -6.83 2.85 7.94
N LYS A 42 -7.64 3.77 7.40
CA LYS A 42 -8.79 4.35 8.10
C LYS A 42 -10.08 3.79 7.50
N GLU A 43 -10.99 3.37 8.36
CA GLU A 43 -12.30 2.87 7.93
C GLU A 43 -13.10 3.96 7.23
N THR A 44 -13.87 3.52 6.23
CA THR A 44 -14.91 4.35 5.62
C THR A 44 -16.29 3.77 5.99
N SER A 45 -17.37 4.45 5.60
CA SER A 45 -18.72 3.91 5.73
C SER A 45 -19.03 2.78 4.74
N LEU A 46 -18.16 2.54 3.75
CA LEU A 46 -18.35 1.51 2.75
C LEU A 46 -17.66 0.20 3.16
N PRO A 47 -18.31 -0.96 2.95
CA PRO A 47 -17.71 -2.24 3.27
C PRO A 47 -16.49 -2.52 2.40
N ASN A 48 -15.43 -3.05 2.99
CA ASN A 48 -14.18 -3.39 2.30
C ASN A 48 -13.57 -2.22 1.52
N VAL A 49 -13.75 -0.99 2.00
CA VAL A 49 -13.12 0.21 1.45
C VAL A 49 -12.49 1.01 2.59
N PHE A 50 -11.21 1.31 2.46
CA PHE A 50 -10.42 2.06 3.43
C PHE A 50 -9.74 3.24 2.74
N VAL A 51 -9.54 4.32 3.49
CA VAL A 51 -8.51 5.31 3.12
C VAL A 51 -7.17 4.74 3.54
N ALA A 52 -6.24 4.63 2.60
CA ALA A 52 -4.94 4.01 2.82
C ALA A 52 -3.81 5.03 2.63
N GLU A 53 -2.83 4.98 3.53
CA GLU A 53 -1.62 5.79 3.46
C GLU A 53 -0.38 4.89 3.47
N ARG A 54 0.50 5.08 2.49
CA ARG A 54 1.79 4.38 2.36
C ARG A 54 2.86 5.36 1.94
N LYS A 55 3.89 5.57 2.77
CA LYS A 55 5.08 6.37 2.43
C LYS A 55 4.76 7.73 1.77
N GLY A 56 3.78 8.46 2.30
CA GLY A 56 3.35 9.76 1.76
C GLY A 56 2.38 9.70 0.57
N GLN A 57 2.05 8.52 0.07
CA GLN A 57 0.97 8.30 -0.90
C GLN A 57 -0.33 8.07 -0.14
N THR A 58 -1.40 8.76 -0.54
CA THR A 58 -2.75 8.54 0.00
C THR A 58 -3.67 8.10 -1.13
N GLY A 59 -4.47 7.07 -0.85
CA GLY A 59 -5.37 6.47 -1.82
C GLY A 59 -6.50 5.68 -1.16
N LEU A 60 -7.13 4.84 -1.96
CA LEU A 60 -8.16 3.91 -1.50
C LEU A 60 -7.60 2.49 -1.53
N LEU A 61 -7.84 1.75 -0.46
CA LEU A 61 -7.70 0.30 -0.47
C LEU A 61 -9.10 -0.30 -0.54
N PHE A 62 -9.40 -1.08 -1.57
CA PHE A 62 -10.71 -1.72 -1.72
C PHE A 62 -10.60 -3.16 -2.23
N LEU A 63 -11.58 -3.99 -1.89
CA LEU A 63 -11.68 -5.36 -2.39
C LEU A 63 -12.41 -5.39 -3.73
N ARG A 64 -11.83 -6.01 -4.75
CA ARG A 64 -12.45 -6.28 -6.06
C ARG A 64 -12.10 -7.70 -6.48
N ASP A 65 -13.11 -8.51 -6.78
CA ASP A 65 -12.93 -9.90 -7.25
C ASP A 65 -11.99 -10.73 -6.35
N ASP A 66 -12.19 -10.62 -5.02
CA ASP A 66 -11.36 -11.24 -3.97
C ASP A 66 -9.89 -10.79 -3.92
N ILE A 67 -9.53 -9.72 -4.64
CA ILE A 67 -8.20 -9.12 -4.64
C ILE A 67 -8.27 -7.72 -4.01
N TRP A 68 -7.36 -7.44 -3.08
CA TRP A 68 -7.24 -6.10 -2.51
C TRP A 68 -6.46 -5.21 -3.47
N ILE A 69 -7.03 -4.05 -3.81
CA ILE A 69 -6.44 -3.07 -4.70
C ILE A 69 -6.16 -1.80 -3.94
N PHE A 70 -4.90 -1.37 -3.92
CA PHE A 70 -4.52 -0.01 -3.53
C PHE A 70 -4.50 0.87 -4.78
N GLU A 71 -5.45 1.80 -4.86
CA GLU A 71 -5.54 2.79 -5.93
C GLU A 71 -5.17 4.18 -5.40
N PHE A 72 -4.22 4.82 -6.07
CA PHE A 72 -3.79 6.18 -5.75
C PHE A 72 -3.43 6.93 -7.03
N TYR A 73 -3.35 8.26 -6.93
CA TYR A 73 -2.88 9.09 -8.03
C TYR A 73 -1.41 9.47 -7.82
N GLN A 74 -0.61 9.34 -8.87
CA GLN A 74 0.74 9.88 -8.94
C GLN A 74 0.72 10.98 -10.03
N GLY A 75 0.57 12.23 -9.60
CA GLY A 75 0.28 13.32 -10.53
C GLY A 75 -1.11 13.16 -11.17
N ALA A 76 -1.15 13.06 -12.50
CA ALA A 76 -2.41 12.84 -13.23
C ALA A 76 -2.71 11.34 -13.47
N ASP A 77 -1.75 10.47 -13.19
CA ASP A 77 -1.85 9.05 -13.50
C ASP A 77 -2.49 8.29 -12.34
N ARG A 78 -3.50 7.49 -12.66
CA ARG A 78 -4.15 6.59 -11.71
C ARG A 78 -3.41 5.25 -11.68
N ILE A 79 -2.82 4.93 -10.54
CA ILE A 79 -2.06 3.70 -10.31
C ILE A 79 -2.92 2.74 -9.48
N GLN A 80 -2.88 1.45 -9.83
CA GLN A 80 -3.50 0.37 -9.07
C GLN A 80 -2.45 -0.69 -8.75
N GLU A 81 -2.38 -1.11 -7.50
CA GLU A 81 -1.51 -2.18 -7.03
C GLU A 81 -2.34 -3.27 -6.37
N GLU A 82 -2.12 -4.52 -6.77
CA GLU A 82 -2.70 -5.68 -6.12
C GLU A 82 -1.92 -6.03 -4.85
N LEU A 83 -2.64 -6.25 -3.76
CA LEU A 83 -2.07 -6.56 -2.45
C LEU A 83 -2.63 -7.90 -1.95
N GLN A 84 -1.75 -8.70 -1.37
CA GLN A 84 -2.16 -9.90 -0.64
C GLN A 84 -2.28 -9.56 0.85
N ILE A 85 -3.51 -9.39 1.33
CA ILE A 85 -3.76 -8.98 2.72
C ILE A 85 -4.53 -10.07 3.45
N LYS A 86 -4.06 -10.43 4.64
CA LYS A 86 -4.79 -11.23 5.62
C LYS A 86 -5.31 -10.32 6.71
N PHE A 87 -6.64 -10.22 6.82
CA PHE A 87 -7.33 -9.51 7.89
C PHE A 87 -7.47 -10.36 9.15
#